data_AF-A0A965PSN8-F1
#
_entry.id   AF-A0A965PSN8-F1
#
_cell.length_a   1.000
_cell.length_b   1.000
_cell.length_c   1.000
_cell.angle_alpha   90.00
_cell.angle_beta   90.00
_cell.angle_gamma   90.00
#
_symmetry.space_group_name_H-M   'P 1'
#
loop_
_entity.id
_entity.type
_entity.pdbx_description
1 polymer ?
#
loop_
_entity_poly.entity_id
_entity_poly.type
_entity_poly.pdbx_seq_one_letter_code
_entity_poly.pdbx_strand_id
1 'polypeptide(L)'
;MKKIEDITVTFIWGGKEATAFANVIYKTHRVDIGPQGHREHYMADVPYDMDLEKVEVMIDGKVVKDDENLREFASQLLLEEADYQLCEAA
;
A
#
# COMPACT_ATOMS: atom_id res chain seq x y z
N MET A 1 -11.35 7.32 -7.85
CA MET A 1 -10.18 6.79 -7.09
C MET A 1 -10.73 6.02 -5.91
N LYS A 2 -10.17 4.84 -5.64
CA LYS A 2 -10.52 4.01 -4.48
C LYS A 2 -9.49 4.26 -3.38
N LYS A 3 -9.81 3.88 -2.14
CA LYS A 3 -8.97 4.18 -0.97
C LYS A 3 -8.94 3.02 0.01
N ILE A 4 -7.78 2.75 0.58
CA ILE A 4 -7.58 1.91 1.77
C ILE A 4 -7.19 2.84 2.91
N GLU A 5 -7.95 2.79 4.00
CA GLU A 5 -7.75 3.66 5.15
C GLU A 5 -6.94 2.94 6.23
N ASP A 6 -6.14 3.72 6.96
CA ASP A 6 -5.43 3.29 8.17
C ASP A 6 -4.53 2.03 8.00
N ILE A 7 -3.85 1.93 6.84
CA ILE A 7 -2.81 0.91 6.67
C ILE A 7 -1.70 1.18 7.66
N THR A 8 -1.30 0.11 8.35
CA THR A 8 -0.30 0.15 9.41
C THR A 8 0.73 -0.94 9.17
N VAL A 9 2.01 -0.56 9.25
CA VAL A 9 3.14 -1.52 9.20
C VAL A 9 4.08 -1.27 10.37
N THR A 10 4.60 -2.35 10.94
CA THR A 10 5.58 -2.31 12.04
C THR A 10 6.89 -2.94 11.59
N PHE A 11 8.01 -2.26 11.80
CA PHE A 11 9.33 -2.71 11.37
C PHE A 11 10.42 -2.23 12.33
N ILE A 12 11.64 -2.74 12.17
CA ILE A 12 12.80 -2.35 12.98
C ILE A 12 13.66 -1.33 12.23
N TRP A 13 13.94 -0.17 12.85
CA TRP A 13 14.83 0.87 12.33
C TRP A 13 15.84 1.28 13.39
N GLY A 14 17.14 1.20 13.08
CA GLY A 14 18.19 1.60 14.03
C GLY A 14 18.14 0.86 15.37
N GLY A 15 17.65 -0.38 15.39
CA GLY A 15 17.47 -1.18 16.61
C GLY A 15 16.24 -0.84 17.45
N LYS A 16 15.35 0.02 16.95
CA LYS A 16 14.08 0.39 17.60
C LYS A 16 12.90 -0.07 16.76
N GLU A 17 11.77 -0.31 17.43
CA GLU A 17 10.51 -0.56 16.75
C GLU A 17 9.94 0.76 16.21
N ALA A 18 9.59 0.75 14.94
CA ALA A 18 8.94 1.83 14.22
C ALA A 18 7.58 1.35 13.72
N THR A 19 6.59 2.23 13.76
CA THR A 19 5.26 1.98 13.20
C THR A 19 4.92 3.09 12.22
N ALA A 20 4.53 2.73 11.00
CA ALA A 20 4.11 3.68 9.98
C ALA A 20 2.62 3.53 9.68
N PHE A 21 1.98 4.67 9.39
CA PHE A 21 0.56 4.80 9.11
C PHE A 21 0.39 5.58 7.82
N ALA A 22 -0.53 5.14 6.97
CA ALA A 22 -0.95 5.94 5.83
C ALA A 22 -2.34 5.52 5.32
N ASN A 23 -2.89 6.39 4.48
CA ASN A 23 -3.96 6.03 3.57
C ASN A 23 -3.35 5.73 2.21
N VAL A 24 -3.85 4.70 1.53
CA VAL A 24 -3.47 4.41 0.15
C VAL A 24 -4.61 4.77 -0.78
N ILE A 25 -4.34 5.66 -1.73
CA ILE A 25 -5.26 5.97 -2.81
C ILE A 25 -4.80 5.21 -4.05
N TYR A 26 -5.73 4.54 -4.71
CA TYR A 26 -5.42 3.78 -5.90
C TYR A 26 -6.42 3.98 -7.03
N LYS A 27 -5.94 3.74 -8.25
CA LYS A 27 -6.75 3.70 -9.46
C LYS A 27 -6.85 2.26 -9.95
N THR A 28 -8.04 1.92 -10.44
CA THR A 28 -8.28 0.64 -11.10
C THR A 28 -8.54 0.85 -12.58
N HIS A 29 -8.11 -0.08 -13.41
CA HIS A 29 -8.57 -0.20 -14.79
C HIS A 29 -9.48 -1.43 -14.89
N ARG A 30 -10.39 -1.41 -15.87
CA ARG A 30 -11.24 -2.56 -16.12
C ARG A 30 -10.59 -3.40 -17.22
N VAL A 31 -10.13 -4.59 -16.87
CA VAL A 31 -9.42 -5.50 -17.78
C VAL A 31 -10.26 -6.74 -18.01
N ASP A 32 -10.23 -7.19 -19.26
CA ASP A 32 -10.78 -8.48 -19.64
C ASP A 32 -9.76 -9.58 -19.27
N ILE A 33 -10.10 -10.39 -18.27
CA ILE A 33 -9.27 -11.50 -17.81
C ILE A 33 -9.84 -12.79 -18.36
N GLY A 34 -9.06 -13.45 -19.21
CA GLY A 34 -9.39 -14.74 -19.81
C GLY A 34 -8.25 -15.27 -20.68
N PRO A 35 -8.09 -16.60 -20.81
CA PRO A 35 -7.09 -17.17 -21.70
C PRO A 35 -7.45 -16.86 -23.15
N GLN A 36 -6.47 -16.37 -23.91
CA GLN A 36 -6.66 -15.93 -25.29
C GLN A 36 -7.34 -17.04 -26.13
N GLY A 37 -8.48 -16.73 -26.73
CA GLY A 37 -9.22 -17.64 -27.60
C GLY A 37 -10.23 -18.55 -26.90
N HIS A 38 -10.42 -18.40 -25.58
CA HIS A 38 -11.47 -19.09 -24.83
C HIS A 38 -12.68 -18.17 -24.62
N ARG A 39 -13.84 -18.76 -24.33
CA ARG A 39 -15.09 -18.01 -24.13
C ARG A 39 -15.26 -17.52 -22.69
N GLU A 40 -14.49 -18.08 -21.77
CA GLU A 40 -14.50 -17.77 -20.34
C GLU A 40 -13.63 -16.55 -20.09
N HIS A 41 -14.25 -15.40 -20.24
CA HIS A 41 -13.67 -14.09 -20.04
C HIS A 41 -14.51 -13.36 -19.00
N TYR A 42 -13.87 -12.72 -18.02
CA TYR A 42 -14.57 -11.88 -17.04
C TYR A 42 -13.87 -10.53 -16.92
N MET A 43 -14.69 -9.48 -16.81
CA MET A 43 -14.18 -8.13 -16.61
C MET A 43 -13.88 -7.91 -15.14
N ALA A 44 -12.62 -7.63 -14.81
CA ALA A 44 -12.18 -7.33 -13.44
C ALA A 44 -11.63 -5.91 -13.33
N ASP A 45 -11.83 -5.29 -12.16
CA ASP A 45 -11.17 -4.03 -11.80
C ASP A 45 -9.80 -4.37 -11.20
N VAL A 46 -8.72 -4.09 -11.92
CA VAL A 46 -7.34 -4.37 -11.46
C VAL A 46 -6.68 -3.05 -11.05
N PRO A 47 -6.09 -2.95 -9.84
CA PRO A 47 -5.29 -1.80 -9.41
C PRO A 47 -4.06 -1.62 -10.32
N TYR A 48 -3.72 -0.38 -10.69
CA TYR A 48 -2.54 -0.13 -11.55
C TYR A 48 -1.69 1.08 -11.12
N ASP A 49 -2.17 1.88 -10.18
CA ASP A 49 -1.49 3.10 -9.73
C ASP A 49 -1.89 3.33 -8.26
N MET A 50 -0.89 3.55 -7.39
CA MET A 50 -1.06 3.68 -5.95
C MET A 50 -0.23 4.85 -5.43
N ASP A 51 -0.85 5.67 -4.59
CA ASP A 51 -0.26 6.83 -3.93
C ASP A 51 -0.56 6.80 -2.44
N LEU A 52 0.31 7.40 -1.63
CA LEU A 52 0.15 7.51 -0.20
C LEU A 52 -0.34 8.90 0.23
N GLU A 53 -1.26 8.94 1.18
CA GLU A 53 -1.70 10.14 1.87
C GLU A 53 -1.54 10.02 3.38
N LYS A 54 -1.23 11.15 4.02
CA LYS A 54 -1.08 11.27 5.49
C LYS A 54 -0.08 10.25 6.06
N VAL A 55 1.08 10.10 5.42
CA VAL A 55 2.15 9.22 5.91
C VAL A 55 2.72 9.78 7.22
N GLU A 56 2.61 8.99 8.28
CA GLU A 56 3.20 9.27 9.58
C GLU A 56 4.03 8.07 10.04
N VAL A 57 5.23 8.33 10.55
CA VAL A 57 6.10 7.29 11.11
C VAL A 57 6.35 7.62 12.58
N MET A 58 6.14 6.63 13.45
CA MET A 58 6.31 6.74 14.89
C MET A 58 7.43 5.83 15.38
N ILE A 59 8.30 6.36 16.24
CA ILE A 59 9.32 5.61 17.00
C ILE A 59 9.22 6.06 18.46
N ASP A 60 9.20 5.12 19.40
CA ASP A 60 9.09 5.39 20.84
C ASP A 60 7.90 6.33 21.20
N GLY A 61 6.78 6.20 20.48
CA GLY A 61 5.58 7.02 20.66
C GLY A 61 5.72 8.48 20.18
N LYS A 62 6.75 8.81 19.39
CA LYS A 62 6.96 10.14 18.80
C LYS A 62 6.96 10.06 17.28
N VAL A 63 6.32 11.03 16.65
CA VAL A 63 6.34 11.18 15.18
C VAL A 63 7.73 11.65 14.74
N VAL A 64 8.32 10.91 13.81
CA VAL A 64 9.61 11.25 13.19
C VAL A 64 9.35 11.93 11.84
N LYS A 65 9.78 13.18 11.70
CA LYS A 65 9.54 14.00 10.50
C LYS A 65 10.76 14.18 9.61
N ASP A 66 11.94 14.21 10.22
CA ASP A 66 13.17 14.71 9.60
C ASP A 66 14.12 13.59 9.10
N ASP A 67 13.66 12.34 9.06
CA ASP A 67 14.42 11.20 8.53
C ASP A 67 13.80 10.76 7.19
N GLU A 68 14.38 11.22 6.09
CA GLU A 68 13.89 10.96 4.73
C GLU A 68 14.04 9.48 4.34
N ASN A 69 15.15 8.84 4.72
CA ASN A 69 15.40 7.43 4.44
C ASN A 69 14.38 6.54 5.16
N LEU A 70 14.09 6.84 6.43
CA LEU A 70 13.05 6.14 7.20
C LEU A 70 11.68 6.28 6.54
N ARG A 71 11.34 7.49 6.08
CA ARG A 71 10.03 7.75 5.46
C ARG A 71 9.90 7.09 4.10
N GLU A 72 10.96 7.05 3.31
CA GLU A 72 10.98 6.33 2.03
C GLU A 72 10.80 4.82 2.26
N PHE A 73 11.56 4.25 3.20
CA PHE A 73 11.45 2.84 3.55
C PHE A 73 10.06 2.48 4.07
N ALA A 74 9.52 3.28 4.99
CA ALA A 74 8.16 3.13 5.49
C ALA A 74 7.12 3.21 4.37
N SER A 75 7.28 4.14 3.43
CA SER A 75 6.37 4.31 2.30
C SER A 75 6.35 3.08 1.39
N GLN A 76 7.52 2.48 1.12
CA GLN A 76 7.60 1.24 0.35
C GLN A 76 6.85 0.10 1.06
N LEU A 77 7.08 -0.09 2.36
CA LEU A 77 6.39 -1.13 3.14
C LEU A 77 4.87 -0.92 3.18
N LEU A 78 4.41 0.32 3.31
CA LEU A 78 2.99 0.65 3.30
C LEU A 78 2.33 0.32 1.95
N LEU A 79 3.03 0.55 0.84
CA LEU A 79 2.54 0.21 -0.50
C LEU A 79 2.53 -1.31 -0.73
N GLU A 80 3.55 -2.02 -0.26
CA GLU A 80 3.59 -3.50 -0.31
C GLU A 80 2.44 -4.13 0.49
N GLU A 81 2.18 -3.63 1.69
CA GLU A 81 1.05 -4.09 2.52
C GLU A 81 -0.29 -3.80 1.83
N ALA A 82 -0.42 -2.64 1.18
CA ALA A 82 -1.62 -2.30 0.43
C ALA A 82 -1.86 -3.24 -0.76
N ASP A 83 -0.80 -3.55 -1.51
CA ASP A 83 -0.85 -4.51 -2.62
C ASP A 83 -1.28 -5.89 -2.11
N TYR A 84 -0.68 -6.35 -1.01
CA TYR A 84 -1.03 -7.61 -0.37
C TYR A 84 -2.52 -7.67 0.01
N GLN A 85 -3.04 -6.64 0.68
CA GLN A 85 -4.46 -6.58 1.06
C GLN A 85 -5.39 -6.56 -0.15
N LEU A 86 -5.01 -5.88 -1.24
CA LEU A 86 -5.80 -5.86 -2.48
C LEU A 86 -5.79 -7.22 -3.19
N CYS A 87 -4.68 -7.97 -3.12
CA CYS A 87 -4.58 -9.30 -3.67
C CYS A 87 -5.31 -10.36 -2.83
N GLU A 88 -5.25 -10.30 -1.50
CA GLU A 88 -6.00 -11.24 -0.64
C GLU A 88 -7.52 -11.01 -0.68
N ALA A 89 -7.96 -9.79 -0.97
CA ALA A 89 -9.37 -9.45 -1.06
C ALA A 89 -10.02 -9.80 -2.42
N ALA A 90 -9.23 -10.19 -3.43
CA ALA A 90 -9.67 -10.48 -4.80
C ALA A 90 -10.02 -11.96 -5.02
#